data_AF-A0A434L8T2-F1
#
_entry.id   AF-A0A434L8T2-F1
#
_cell.length_a   1.000
_cell.length_b   1.000
_cell.length_c   1.000
_cell.angle_alpha   90.00
_cell.angle_beta   90.00
_cell.angle_gamma   90.00
#
_symmetry.space_group_name_H-M   'P 1'
#
loop_
_entity.id
_entity.type
_entity.pdbx_description
1 polymer ?
#
loop_
_entity_poly.entity_id
_entity_poly.type
_entity_poly.pdbx_seq_one_letter_code
_entity_poly.pdbx_strand_id
1 'polypeptide(L)'
;RVCGALHALVLTGASERLAMIYPPNQTSVSEIAAVLPEAIARSDEQIVAGLAGAPQTNEIARSAMLLPGFLTIARESGLPLDLCEIGASAGLNLLFDSFHYRYGDAEWGDPASPVRLAPEVRGHAVPLGGAINVRHRAGCDIAPVDGADAATRVRLRSYV
;
A
#
# COMPACT_ATOMS: atom_id res chain seq x y z
N ARG A 1 -2.24 15.42 -4.87
CA ARG A 1 -1.32 15.75 -3.75
C ARG A 1 -2.03 16.55 -2.66
N VAL A 2 -2.79 17.60 -3.00
CA VAL A 2 -3.59 18.37 -2.02
C VAL A 2 -4.51 17.48 -1.17
N CYS A 3 -5.29 16.57 -1.80
CA CYS A 3 -6.14 15.64 -1.03
C CYS A 3 -5.34 14.75 -0.07
N GLY A 4 -4.11 14.35 -0.44
CA GLY A 4 -3.25 13.60 0.47
C GLY A 4 -2.79 14.45 1.65
N ALA A 5 -2.41 15.70 1.42
CA ALA A 5 -2.08 16.63 2.51
C ALA A 5 -3.27 16.87 3.45
N LEU A 6 -4.47 17.06 2.91
CA LEU A 6 -5.70 17.19 3.69
C LEU A 6 -6.03 15.92 4.47
N HIS A 7 -5.90 14.74 3.85
CA HIS A 7 -6.08 13.47 4.53
C HIS A 7 -5.05 13.26 5.66
N ALA A 8 -3.80 13.71 5.48
CA ALA A 8 -2.80 13.66 6.54
C ALA A 8 -3.20 14.50 7.76
N LEU A 9 -3.85 15.66 7.57
CA LEU A 9 -4.41 16.45 8.67
C LEU A 9 -5.52 15.69 9.42
N VAL A 10 -6.34 14.92 8.70
CA VAL A 10 -7.36 14.06 9.31
C VAL A 10 -6.71 12.91 10.10
N LEU A 11 -5.75 12.21 9.50
CA LEU A 11 -5.06 11.06 10.13
C LEU A 11 -4.26 11.45 11.38
N THR A 12 -3.81 12.70 11.46
CA THR A 12 -3.06 13.23 12.62
C THR A 12 -3.95 13.91 13.65
N GLY A 13 -5.26 14.07 13.38
CA GLY A 13 -6.17 14.81 14.24
C GLY A 13 -5.95 16.32 14.25
N ALA A 14 -5.21 16.86 13.27
CA ALA A 14 -4.89 18.29 13.19
C ALA A 14 -6.12 19.16 12.84
N SER A 15 -7.20 18.57 12.32
CA SER A 15 -8.45 19.27 12.05
C SER A 15 -9.68 18.39 12.25
N GLU A 16 -10.36 18.57 13.38
CA GLU A 16 -11.63 17.90 13.69
C GLU A 16 -12.72 18.22 12.65
N ARG A 17 -12.77 19.47 12.20
CA ARG A 17 -13.76 19.93 11.21
C ARG A 17 -13.57 19.25 9.85
N LEU A 18 -12.32 19.04 9.45
CA LEU A 18 -11.99 18.30 8.24
C LEU A 18 -12.29 16.80 8.40
N ALA A 19 -12.04 16.23 9.59
CA ALA A 19 -12.36 14.83 9.88
C ALA A 19 -13.86 14.53 9.77
N MET A 20 -14.73 15.47 10.19
CA MET A 20 -16.19 15.32 10.07
C MET A 20 -16.70 15.23 8.62
N ILE A 21 -15.95 15.78 7.66
CA ILE A 21 -16.34 15.81 6.25
C ILE A 21 -15.58 14.82 5.36
N TYR A 22 -14.65 14.04 5.94
CA TYR A 22 -13.88 13.03 5.21
C TYR A 22 -14.60 11.67 5.23
N PRO A 23 -14.42 10.81 4.20
CA PRO A 23 -14.95 9.44 4.23
C PRO A 23 -14.57 8.67 5.51
N PRO A 24 -15.44 7.78 6.03
CA PRO A 24 -16.69 7.31 5.43
C PRO A 24 -17.91 8.22 5.70
N ASN A 25 -17.72 9.40 6.29
CA ASN A 25 -18.82 10.33 6.53
C ASN A 25 -19.46 10.75 5.20
N GLN A 26 -20.79 10.82 5.19
CA GLN A 26 -21.52 11.36 4.04
C GLN A 26 -21.54 12.88 4.15
N THR A 27 -21.13 13.56 3.09
CA THR A 27 -21.04 15.02 3.08
C THR A 27 -21.40 15.54 1.69
N SER A 28 -22.14 16.64 1.66
CA SER A 28 -22.50 17.36 0.44
C SER A 28 -21.34 18.23 -0.07
N VAL A 29 -21.37 18.53 -1.38
CA VAL A 29 -20.39 19.46 -1.97
C VAL A 29 -20.41 20.84 -1.29
N SER A 30 -21.59 21.30 -0.84
CA SER A 30 -21.73 22.56 -0.11
C SER A 30 -21.03 22.56 1.25
N GLU A 31 -21.09 21.45 2.00
CA GLU A 31 -20.40 21.33 3.28
C GLU A 31 -18.88 21.27 3.10
N ILE A 32 -18.40 20.54 2.07
CA ILE A 32 -16.98 20.52 1.71
C ILE A 32 -16.52 21.95 1.38
N ALA A 33 -17.27 22.67 0.54
CA ALA A 33 -16.95 24.04 0.16
C ALA A 33 -16.93 25.02 1.35
N ALA A 34 -17.73 24.77 2.38
CA ALA A 34 -17.78 25.60 3.59
C ALA A 34 -16.59 25.36 4.54
N VAL A 35 -16.01 24.15 4.56
CA VAL A 35 -14.92 23.78 5.49
C VAL A 35 -13.54 23.97 4.86
N LEU A 36 -13.41 23.68 3.56
CA LEU A 36 -12.12 23.57 2.90
C LEU A 36 -11.27 24.86 2.94
N PRO A 37 -11.81 26.07 2.69
CA PRO A 37 -11.02 27.30 2.72
C PRO A 37 -10.38 27.57 4.08
N GLU A 38 -11.14 27.36 5.17
CA GLU A 38 -10.63 27.53 6.54
C GLU A 38 -9.55 26.50 6.86
N ALA A 39 -9.75 25.23 6.47
CA ALA A 39 -8.78 24.16 6.69
C ALA A 39 -7.46 24.44 5.97
N ILE A 40 -7.52 24.93 4.71
CA ILE A 40 -6.34 25.31 3.93
C ILE A 40 -5.63 26.49 4.60
N ALA A 41 -6.36 27.57 4.92
CA ALA A 41 -5.77 28.77 5.51
C ALA A 41 -5.09 28.50 6.86
N ARG A 42 -5.66 27.62 7.69
CA ARG A 42 -5.08 27.26 9.00
C ARG A 42 -3.88 26.32 8.92
N SER A 43 -3.76 25.55 7.84
CA SER A 43 -2.77 24.47 7.72
C SER A 43 -1.83 24.69 6.54
N ASP A 44 -1.65 25.94 6.11
CA ASP A 44 -0.95 26.30 4.87
C ASP A 44 0.46 25.70 4.82
N GLU A 45 1.28 25.92 5.86
CA GLU A 45 2.64 25.38 5.95
C GLU A 45 2.67 23.84 5.88
N GLN A 46 1.75 23.17 6.58
CA GLN A 46 1.65 21.71 6.61
C GLN A 46 1.22 21.16 5.24
N ILE A 47 0.29 21.84 4.57
CA ILE A 47 -0.17 21.47 3.23
C ILE A 47 0.97 21.66 2.24
N VAL A 48 1.65 22.81 2.25
CA VAL A 48 2.80 23.09 1.39
C VAL A 48 3.90 22.04 1.59
N ALA A 49 4.23 21.69 2.83
CA ALA A 49 5.19 20.62 3.13
C ALA A 49 4.73 19.26 2.55
N GLY A 50 3.44 18.93 2.67
CA GLY A 50 2.85 17.72 2.09
C GLY A 50 2.86 17.67 0.55
N LEU A 51 2.92 18.83 -0.12
CA LEU A 51 2.99 18.93 -1.57
C LEU A 51 4.42 18.75 -2.13
N ALA A 52 5.44 18.96 -1.30
CA ALA A 52 6.85 18.96 -1.71
C ALA A 52 7.34 17.60 -2.24
N GLY A 53 6.73 16.49 -1.79
CA GLY A 53 7.07 15.14 -2.24
C GLY A 53 6.06 14.56 -3.23
N ALA A 54 6.55 13.86 -4.26
CA ALA A 54 5.69 13.03 -5.10
C ALA A 54 5.11 11.86 -4.30
N PRO A 55 3.83 11.47 -4.52
CA PRO A 55 3.31 10.22 -3.98
C PRO A 55 4.08 9.05 -4.60
N GLN A 56 4.37 8.04 -3.81
CA GLN A 56 4.95 6.78 -4.26
C GLN A 56 3.97 5.65 -3.99
N THR A 57 3.75 4.82 -5.00
CA THR A 57 2.74 3.77 -4.96
C THR A 57 3.29 2.53 -4.26
N ASN A 58 2.71 2.17 -3.12
CA ASN A 58 2.99 0.92 -2.40
C ASN A 58 1.84 -0.08 -2.61
N GLU A 59 1.61 -0.44 -3.87
CA GLU A 59 0.51 -1.31 -4.29
C GLU A 59 0.91 -2.78 -4.05
N ILE A 60 0.43 -3.36 -2.95
CA ILE A 60 0.75 -4.75 -2.58
C ILE A 60 -0.12 -5.78 -3.31
N ALA A 61 -1.24 -5.38 -3.96
CA ALA A 61 -2.02 -6.33 -4.77
C ALA A 61 -1.21 -6.85 -5.98
N ARG A 62 -0.17 -6.14 -6.42
CA ARG A 62 0.83 -6.64 -7.38
C ARG A 62 1.43 -7.97 -6.94
N SER A 63 1.69 -8.15 -5.64
CA SER A 63 2.17 -9.42 -5.11
C SER A 63 1.20 -10.57 -5.40
N ALA A 64 -0.11 -10.31 -5.41
CA ALA A 64 -1.11 -11.31 -5.79
C ALA A 64 -1.13 -11.59 -7.31
N MET A 65 -0.65 -10.68 -8.15
CA MET A 65 -0.49 -10.98 -9.57
C MET A 65 0.79 -11.79 -9.84
N LEU A 66 1.83 -11.60 -9.01
CA LEU A 66 3.14 -12.22 -9.20
C LEU A 66 3.31 -13.60 -8.54
N LEU A 67 2.64 -13.85 -7.40
CA LEU A 67 2.78 -15.08 -6.64
C LEU A 67 2.66 -16.37 -7.49
N PRO A 68 1.68 -16.53 -8.40
CA PRO A 68 1.57 -17.74 -9.19
C PRO A 68 2.77 -17.99 -10.11
N GLY A 69 3.39 -16.91 -10.60
CA GLY A 69 4.63 -16.95 -11.37
C GLY A 69 5.80 -17.41 -10.50
N PHE A 70 5.95 -16.85 -9.30
CA PHE A 70 7.00 -17.26 -8.36
C PHE A 70 6.86 -18.72 -7.92
N LEU A 71 5.64 -19.19 -7.67
CA LEU A 71 5.37 -20.60 -7.37
C LEU A 71 5.74 -21.51 -8.55
N THR A 72 5.48 -21.08 -9.77
CA THR A 72 5.85 -21.84 -10.97
C THR A 72 7.37 -21.93 -11.11
N ILE A 73 8.08 -20.81 -10.97
CA ILE A 73 9.56 -20.78 -11.02
C ILE A 73 10.16 -21.67 -9.93
N ALA A 74 9.66 -21.58 -8.69
CA ALA A 74 10.16 -22.39 -7.58
C ALA A 74 9.95 -23.90 -7.81
N ARG A 75 8.79 -24.30 -8.32
CA ARG A 75 8.50 -25.71 -8.64
C ARG A 75 9.36 -26.25 -9.77
N GLU A 76 9.53 -25.47 -10.84
CA GLU A 76 10.26 -25.92 -12.03
C GLU A 76 11.77 -25.93 -11.82
N SER A 77 12.30 -24.96 -11.08
CA SER A 77 13.74 -24.88 -10.80
C SER A 77 14.17 -25.74 -9.61
N GLY A 78 13.30 -25.92 -8.60
CA GLY A 78 13.69 -26.52 -7.32
C GLY A 78 14.69 -25.68 -6.51
N LEU A 79 14.89 -24.40 -6.87
CA LEU A 79 15.87 -23.51 -6.26
C LEU A 79 15.21 -22.41 -5.42
N PRO A 80 15.93 -21.86 -4.42
CA PRO A 80 15.51 -20.65 -3.73
C PRO A 80 15.42 -19.45 -4.67
N LEU A 81 14.54 -18.50 -4.36
CA LEU A 81 14.39 -17.24 -5.09
C LEU A 81 15.25 -16.13 -4.47
N ASP A 82 15.93 -15.38 -5.33
CA ASP A 82 16.51 -14.08 -4.99
C ASP A 82 15.67 -12.99 -5.66
N LEU A 83 15.23 -12.00 -4.87
CA LEU A 83 14.38 -10.91 -5.33
C LEU A 83 15.20 -9.63 -5.48
N CYS A 84 15.08 -9.00 -6.64
CA CYS A 84 15.66 -7.69 -6.92
C CYS A 84 14.55 -6.79 -7.50
N GLU A 85 14.09 -5.80 -6.72
CA GLU A 85 13.03 -4.87 -7.14
C GLU A 85 13.62 -3.48 -7.43
N ILE A 86 13.39 -2.96 -8.64
CA ILE A 86 13.73 -1.59 -9.03
C ILE A 86 12.48 -0.72 -8.85
N GLY A 87 12.63 0.44 -8.22
CA GLY A 87 11.51 1.28 -7.82
C GLY A 87 10.76 0.70 -6.61
N ALA A 88 11.50 0.12 -5.66
CA ALA A 88 10.92 -0.63 -4.54
C ALA A 88 10.10 0.22 -3.56
N SER A 89 10.18 1.55 -3.60
CA SER A 89 9.48 2.47 -2.70
C SER A 89 9.75 2.12 -1.21
N ALA A 90 8.72 1.71 -0.45
CA ALA A 90 8.87 1.24 0.93
C ALA A 90 9.20 -0.27 1.04
N GLY A 91 9.46 -0.94 -0.09
CA GLY A 91 9.86 -2.34 -0.15
C GLY A 91 8.75 -3.35 0.16
N LEU A 92 7.48 -2.94 0.19
CA LEU A 92 6.39 -3.82 0.64
C LEU A 92 6.19 -5.05 -0.26
N ASN A 93 6.38 -4.93 -1.58
CA ASN A 93 6.26 -6.06 -2.50
C ASN A 93 7.41 -7.07 -2.38
N LEU A 94 8.56 -6.66 -1.83
CA LEU A 94 9.62 -7.61 -1.49
C LEU A 94 9.14 -8.61 -0.44
N LEU A 95 8.12 -8.31 0.37
CA LEU A 95 7.58 -9.13 1.45
C LEU A 95 6.45 -10.07 1.02
N PHE A 96 6.27 -10.31 -0.28
CA PHE A 96 5.15 -11.10 -0.80
C PHE A 96 5.02 -12.49 -0.12
N ASP A 97 6.13 -13.12 0.21
CA ASP A 97 6.19 -14.44 0.86
C ASP A 97 5.69 -14.42 2.32
N SER A 98 5.47 -13.25 2.89
CA SER A 98 4.91 -13.05 4.23
C SER A 98 3.40 -12.76 4.24
N PHE A 99 2.75 -12.70 3.07
CA PHE A 99 1.32 -12.42 2.97
C PHE A 99 0.49 -13.70 2.90
N HIS A 100 -0.81 -13.58 3.15
CA HIS A 100 -1.78 -14.64 2.91
C HIS A 100 -2.63 -14.31 1.70
N TYR A 101 -2.87 -15.31 0.86
CA TYR A 101 -3.53 -15.14 -0.42
C TYR A 101 -4.71 -16.09 -0.55
N ARG A 102 -5.78 -15.60 -1.17
CA ARG A 102 -6.97 -16.40 -1.52
C ARG A 102 -7.39 -16.16 -2.97
N TYR A 103 -7.31 -17.20 -3.79
CA TYR A 103 -7.72 -17.21 -5.20
C TYR A 103 -8.93 -18.14 -5.35
N GLY A 104 -10.14 -17.57 -5.22
CA GLY A 104 -11.36 -18.38 -5.11
C GLY A 104 -11.30 -19.25 -3.85
N ASP A 105 -11.38 -20.57 -4.03
CA ASP A 105 -11.32 -21.54 -2.92
C ASP A 105 -9.88 -21.98 -2.59
N ALA A 106 -8.88 -21.55 -3.36
CA ALA A 106 -7.48 -21.89 -3.13
C ALA A 106 -6.79 -20.83 -2.26
N GLU A 107 -5.99 -21.26 -1.29
CA GLU A 107 -5.24 -20.38 -0.41
C GLU A 107 -3.74 -20.69 -0.42
N TRP A 108 -2.93 -19.68 -0.10
CA TRP A 108 -1.47 -19.81 0.03
C TRP A 108 -0.91 -18.82 1.07
N GLY A 109 0.16 -19.22 1.75
CA GLY A 109 0.84 -18.41 2.76
C GLY A 109 0.29 -18.63 4.18
N ASP A 110 0.90 -17.97 5.16
CA ASP A 110 0.57 -18.13 6.58
C ASP A 110 -0.86 -17.65 6.89
N PRO A 111 -1.79 -18.53 7.33
CA PRO A 111 -3.14 -18.13 7.72
C PRO A 111 -3.18 -17.09 8.86
N ALA A 112 -2.10 -16.87 9.61
CA ALA A 112 -2.02 -15.84 10.65
C ALA A 112 -1.57 -14.46 10.13
N SER A 113 -1.15 -14.35 8.85
CA SER A 113 -0.71 -13.07 8.30
C SER A 113 -1.79 -11.99 8.41
N PRO A 114 -1.44 -10.77 8.88
CA PRO A 114 -2.37 -9.64 8.91
C PRO A 114 -2.63 -9.07 7.50
N VAL A 115 -1.76 -9.35 6.53
CA VAL A 115 -1.91 -8.93 5.15
C VAL A 115 -2.57 -10.04 4.36
N ARG A 116 -3.84 -9.81 3.98
CA ARG A 116 -4.66 -10.76 3.23
C ARG A 116 -5.02 -10.18 1.87
N LEU A 117 -4.64 -10.88 0.81
CA LEU A 117 -4.90 -10.50 -0.57
C LEU A 117 -5.85 -11.53 -1.22
N ALA A 118 -6.98 -11.05 -1.72
CA ALA A 118 -7.98 -11.91 -2.38
C ALA A 118 -8.32 -11.36 -3.77
N PRO A 119 -7.43 -11.54 -4.77
CA PRO A 119 -7.69 -11.05 -6.11
C PRO A 119 -8.88 -11.76 -6.76
N GLU A 120 -9.54 -11.07 -7.68
CA GLU A 120 -10.54 -11.71 -8.55
C GLU A 120 -9.83 -12.69 -9.49
N VAL A 121 -10.32 -13.94 -9.55
CA VAL A 121 -9.82 -14.96 -10.48
C VAL A 121 -10.71 -15.00 -11.70
N ARG A 122 -10.11 -14.83 -12.89
CA ARG A 122 -10.79 -14.98 -14.17
C ARG A 122 -10.11 -16.07 -14.99
N GLY A 123 -10.90 -17.00 -15.53
CA GLY A 123 -10.39 -18.11 -16.33
C GLY A 123 -10.09 -19.35 -15.49
N HIS A 124 -8.97 -20.02 -15.79
CA HIS A 124 -8.60 -21.28 -15.14
C HIS A 124 -8.14 -21.07 -13.69
N ALA A 125 -8.31 -22.12 -12.90
CA ALA A 125 -7.80 -22.16 -11.53
C ALA A 125 -6.29 -21.91 -11.50
N VAL A 126 -5.86 -21.09 -10.55
CA VAL A 126 -4.45 -20.72 -10.37
C VAL A 126 -3.77 -21.82 -9.53
N PRO A 127 -2.71 -22.49 -10.03
CA PRO A 127 -2.05 -23.56 -9.29
C PRO A 127 -1.19 -22.97 -8.17
N LEU A 128 -1.76 -22.88 -6.96
CA LEU A 128 -1.07 -22.35 -5.77
C LEU A 128 -0.23 -23.38 -5.01
N GLY A 129 -0.21 -24.64 -5.44
CA GLY A 129 0.55 -25.68 -4.75
C GLY A 129 2.06 -25.42 -4.79
N GLY A 130 2.75 -25.82 -3.72
CA GLY A 130 4.21 -25.69 -3.59
C GLY A 130 4.63 -24.71 -2.49
N ALA A 131 5.95 -24.60 -2.30
CA ALA A 131 6.55 -23.71 -1.33
C ALA A 131 7.58 -22.81 -2.02
N ILE A 132 7.74 -21.60 -1.51
CA ILE A 132 8.76 -20.66 -1.93
C ILE A 132 9.77 -20.51 -0.79
N ASN A 133 11.05 -20.63 -1.12
CA ASN A 133 12.14 -20.24 -0.23
C ASN A 133 12.76 -18.96 -0.80
N VAL A 134 12.55 -17.82 -0.14
CA VAL A 134 13.24 -16.58 -0.50
C VAL A 134 14.58 -16.55 0.24
N ARG A 135 15.67 -16.72 -0.51
CA ARG A 135 17.03 -16.69 0.04
C ARG A 135 17.50 -15.26 0.29
N HIS A 136 17.21 -14.36 -0.64
CA HIS A 136 17.65 -12.97 -0.58
C HIS A 136 16.60 -12.03 -1.16
N ARG A 137 16.54 -10.80 -0.62
CA ARG A 137 15.72 -9.71 -1.14
C ARG A 137 16.50 -8.40 -1.12
N ALA A 138 16.48 -7.68 -2.24
CA ALA A 138 17.08 -6.36 -2.38
C ALA A 138 16.15 -5.42 -3.15
N GLY A 139 15.95 -4.23 -2.60
CA GLY A 139 15.25 -3.14 -3.26
C GLY A 139 16.23 -2.05 -3.70
N CYS A 140 15.98 -1.46 -4.85
CA CYS A 140 16.66 -0.26 -5.33
C CYS A 140 15.60 0.79 -5.66
N ASP A 141 15.71 1.99 -5.09
CA ASP A 141 14.82 3.11 -5.38
C ASP A 141 15.59 4.43 -5.40
N ILE A 142 15.14 5.38 -6.21
CA ILE A 142 15.75 6.71 -6.31
C ILE A 142 15.43 7.59 -5.09
N ALA A 143 14.32 7.31 -4.40
CA ALA A 143 13.84 7.99 -3.22
C ALA A 143 13.20 6.96 -2.26
N PRO A 144 14.00 6.07 -1.64
CA PRO A 144 13.48 5.01 -0.79
C PRO A 144 12.69 5.58 0.39
N VAL A 145 11.66 4.84 0.81
CA VAL A 145 10.73 5.26 1.85
C VAL A 145 10.93 4.40 3.09
N ASP A 146 11.19 5.03 4.23
CA ASP A 146 11.33 4.29 5.49
C ASP A 146 9.96 4.00 6.14
N GLY A 147 9.49 2.76 6.01
CA GLY A 147 8.25 2.31 6.65
C GLY A 147 8.30 2.27 8.19
N ALA A 148 9.48 2.27 8.79
CA ALA A 148 9.64 2.30 10.25
C ALA A 148 9.37 3.69 10.84
N ASP A 149 9.52 4.76 10.04
CA ASP A 149 9.18 6.12 10.45
C ASP A 149 7.66 6.35 10.52
N ALA A 150 7.21 6.87 11.65
CA ALA A 150 5.80 7.11 11.92
C ALA A 150 5.21 8.19 11.01
N ALA A 151 5.96 9.27 10.75
CA ALA A 151 5.50 10.35 9.87
C ALA A 151 5.35 9.84 8.43
N THR A 152 6.30 9.02 7.98
CA THR A 152 6.26 8.35 6.70
C THR A 152 5.06 7.42 6.56
N ARG A 153 4.72 6.62 7.59
CA ARG A 153 3.50 5.80 7.56
C ARG A 153 2.22 6.63 7.47
N VAL A 154 2.15 7.79 8.13
CA VAL A 154 1.01 8.71 7.97
C VAL A 154 0.95 9.22 6.53
N ARG A 155 2.09 9.67 5.99
CA ARG A 155 2.18 10.16 4.61
C ARG A 155 1.73 9.10 3.60
N LEU A 156 2.21 7.86 3.71
CA LEU A 156 1.81 6.77 2.81
C LEU A 156 0.31 6.49 2.88
N ARG A 157 -0.26 6.41 4.09
CA ARG A 157 -1.70 6.21 4.30
C ARG A 157 -2.55 7.37 3.78
N SER A 158 -2.01 8.59 3.79
CA SER A 158 -2.76 9.77 3.35
C SER A 158 -3.14 9.74 1.86
N TYR A 159 -2.49 8.91 1.06
CA TYR A 159 -2.79 8.76 -0.37
C TYR A 159 -3.77 7.62 -0.70
N VAL A 160 -4.31 6.96 0.32
CA VAL A 160 -5.27 5.85 0.19
C VAL A 160 -6.65 6.28 0.68
#